data_AF-A0A0W1JDP5-F1
#
_entry.id   AF-A0A0W1JDP5-F1
#
_cell.length_a   1.000
_cell.length_b   1.000
_cell.length_c   1.000
_cell.angle_alpha   90.00
_cell.angle_beta   90.00
_cell.angle_gamma   90.00
#
_symmetry.space_group_name_H-M   'P 1'
#
loop_
_entity.id
_entity.type
_entity.pdbx_description
1 polymer ?
#
loop_
_entity_poly.entity_id
_entity_poly.type
_entity_poly.pdbx_seq_one_letter_code
_entity_poly.pdbx_strand_id
1 'polypeptide(L)'
;MLFREREIAGVEALLFVADKPLTKERLAEILQLSSEDIAEILYDLKQRYAAPASGVTLIEVNEGYKLGTKPEMSAYIETLYHQPSQGLSGAALEVLAIIAYKQPVTRGEVDFIRGVQSDRSLGTLVEKGLVKDVGRKEGPGRPILYGTTEQFLIHFGLKSLEELPDLNFESMQEAALAEELAMGAGEFWQDNEDCE
;
A
#
# COMPACT_ATOMS: atom_id res chain seq x y z
N MET A 1 -8.41 29.34 15.90
CA MET A 1 -7.81 28.00 16.05
C MET A 1 -8.82 26.90 16.37
N LEU A 2 -9.85 27.13 17.23
CA LEU A 2 -10.89 26.13 17.54
C LEU A 2 -11.71 25.59 16.35
N PHE A 3 -11.93 26.40 15.29
CA PHE A 3 -12.70 25.94 14.12
C PHE A 3 -11.99 24.80 13.36
N ARG A 4 -10.65 24.81 13.33
CA ARG A 4 -9.85 23.84 12.59
C ARG A 4 -9.87 22.45 13.21
N GLU A 5 -9.95 22.36 14.54
CA GLU A 5 -9.94 21.07 15.24
C GLU A 5 -11.18 20.22 14.91
N ARG A 6 -12.33 20.87 14.76
CA ARG A 6 -13.58 20.18 14.40
C ARG A 6 -13.55 19.64 12.97
N GLU A 7 -12.94 20.39 12.05
CA GLU A 7 -12.79 19.99 10.65
C GLU A 7 -11.81 18.82 10.52
N ILE A 8 -10.68 18.87 11.25
CA ILE A 8 -9.72 17.76 11.35
C ILE A 8 -10.42 16.51 11.89
N ALA A 9 -11.16 16.62 12.99
CA ALA A 9 -11.93 15.51 13.55
C ALA A 9 -12.99 14.98 12.57
N GLY A 10 -13.58 15.86 11.76
CA GLY A 10 -14.52 15.50 10.69
C GLY A 10 -13.87 14.65 9.61
N VAL A 11 -12.71 15.08 9.09
CA VAL A 11 -11.93 14.30 8.10
C VAL A 11 -11.50 12.96 8.69
N GLU A 12 -10.95 12.96 9.90
CA GLU A 12 -10.53 11.74 10.62
C GLU A 12 -11.68 10.73 10.76
N ALA A 13 -12.86 11.20 11.19
CA ALA A 13 -14.04 10.34 11.31
C ALA A 13 -14.51 9.78 9.95
N LEU A 14 -14.50 10.60 8.88
CA LEU A 14 -14.86 10.14 7.55
C LEU A 14 -13.90 9.07 7.03
N LEU A 15 -12.59 9.27 7.19
CA LEU A 15 -11.56 8.32 6.77
C LEU A 15 -11.58 7.04 7.62
N PHE A 16 -11.98 7.12 8.88
CA PHE A 16 -12.13 5.96 9.77
C PHE A 16 -13.30 5.05 9.37
N VAL A 17 -14.44 5.64 8.98
CA VAL A 17 -15.65 4.89 8.62
C VAL A 17 -15.64 4.43 7.17
N ALA A 18 -14.87 5.07 6.30
CA ALA A 18 -14.87 4.75 4.87
C ALA A 18 -14.22 3.38 4.56
N ASP A 19 -14.97 2.52 3.86
CA ASP A 19 -14.46 1.24 3.38
C ASP A 19 -13.40 1.40 2.26
N LYS A 20 -13.50 2.49 1.48
CA LYS A 20 -12.65 2.80 0.33
C LYS A 20 -11.93 4.14 0.52
N PRO A 21 -10.77 4.35 -0.13
CA PRO A 21 -10.10 5.66 -0.13
C PRO A 21 -11.06 6.79 -0.56
N LEU A 22 -10.98 7.93 0.14
CA LEU A 22 -11.75 9.13 -0.18
C LEU A 22 -10.84 10.18 -0.81
N THR A 23 -11.24 10.74 -1.95
CA THR A 23 -10.50 11.82 -2.60
C THR A 23 -10.68 13.15 -1.87
N LYS A 24 -9.75 14.09 -2.10
CA LYS A 24 -9.82 15.46 -1.57
C LYS A 24 -11.12 16.15 -1.96
N GLU A 25 -11.56 15.98 -3.20
CA GLU A 25 -12.77 16.58 -3.74
C GLU A 25 -14.01 16.05 -3.01
N ARG A 26 -14.05 14.76 -2.70
CA ARG A 26 -15.16 14.16 -1.98
C ARG A 26 -15.21 14.63 -0.52
N LEU A 27 -14.06 14.75 0.13
CA LEU A 27 -13.97 15.30 1.50
C LEU A 27 -14.38 16.77 1.54
N ALA A 28 -13.92 17.56 0.56
CA ALA A 28 -14.27 18.98 0.40
C ALA A 28 -15.79 19.17 0.22
N GLU A 29 -16.41 18.33 -0.62
CA GLU A 29 -17.86 18.35 -0.85
C GLU A 29 -18.65 18.05 0.44
N ILE A 30 -18.27 17.01 1.19
CA ILE A 30 -19.00 16.59 2.40
C ILE A 30 -18.87 17.64 3.51
N LEU A 31 -17.67 18.18 3.71
CA LEU A 31 -17.38 19.12 4.79
C LEU A 31 -17.65 20.59 4.41
N GLN A 32 -17.99 20.85 3.14
CA GLN A 32 -18.19 22.19 2.58
C GLN A 32 -16.96 23.09 2.74
N LEU A 33 -15.79 22.53 2.50
CA LEU A 33 -14.49 23.21 2.59
C LEU A 33 -13.84 23.35 1.20
N SER A 34 -12.82 24.19 1.09
CA SER A 34 -12.01 24.25 -0.13
C SER A 34 -11.08 23.03 -0.24
N SER A 35 -10.65 22.68 -1.45
CA SER A 35 -9.67 21.62 -1.64
C SER A 35 -8.32 21.93 -0.99
N GLU A 36 -7.98 23.22 -0.86
CA GLU A 36 -6.77 23.70 -0.16
C GLU A 36 -6.87 23.43 1.34
N ASP A 37 -8.01 23.74 1.96
CA ASP A 37 -8.25 23.45 3.39
C ASP A 37 -8.16 21.96 3.68
N ILE A 38 -8.74 21.12 2.81
CA ILE A 38 -8.65 19.66 2.95
C ILE A 38 -7.21 19.17 2.82
N ALA A 39 -6.43 19.71 1.89
CA ALA A 39 -5.03 19.35 1.74
C ALA A 39 -4.22 19.68 2.99
N GLU A 40 -4.45 20.85 3.60
CA GLU A 40 -3.81 21.22 4.86
C GLU A 40 -4.27 20.32 6.02
N ILE A 41 -5.55 19.98 6.11
CA ILE A 41 -6.07 19.06 7.14
C ILE A 41 -5.45 17.66 7.01
N LEU A 42 -5.33 17.14 5.78
CA LEU A 42 -4.71 15.84 5.52
C LEU A 42 -3.22 15.85 5.88
N TYR A 43 -2.52 16.95 5.62
CA TYR A 43 -1.14 17.14 6.05
C TYR A 43 -1.04 17.11 7.60
N ASP A 44 -1.90 17.84 8.29
CA ASP A 44 -1.93 17.86 9.76
C ASP A 44 -2.24 16.47 10.35
N LEU A 45 -3.17 15.72 9.75
CA LEU A 45 -3.46 14.34 10.15
C LEU A 45 -2.28 13.41 9.91
N LYS A 46 -1.59 13.54 8.76
CA LYS A 46 -0.39 12.75 8.48
C LYS A 46 0.68 12.96 9.54
N GLN A 47 0.93 14.21 9.94
CA GLN A 47 1.90 14.54 10.99
C GLN A 47 1.46 14.01 12.36
N ARG A 48 0.16 14.06 12.67
CA ARG A 48 -0.39 13.50 13.90
C ARG A 48 -0.15 12.00 14.00
N TYR A 49 -0.39 11.26 12.91
CA TYR A 49 -0.18 9.81 12.88
C TYR A 49 1.28 9.39 12.73
N ALA A 50 2.16 10.28 12.28
CA ALA A 50 3.60 10.03 12.24
C ALA A 50 4.22 9.83 13.64
N ALA A 51 3.56 10.30 14.71
CA ALA A 51 4.04 10.13 16.08
C ALA A 51 4.27 8.64 16.44
N PRO A 52 5.36 8.29 17.14
CA PRO A 52 5.66 6.90 17.55
C PRO A 52 4.55 6.25 18.39
N ALA A 53 3.82 7.05 19.16
CA ALA A 53 2.72 6.59 20.00
C ALA A 53 1.44 6.20 19.22
N SER A 54 1.36 6.50 17.92
CA SER A 54 0.21 6.13 17.10
C SER A 54 0.45 4.82 16.35
N GLY A 55 -0.47 3.86 16.49
CA GLY A 55 -0.51 2.63 15.68
C GLY A 55 -1.27 2.78 14.35
N VAL A 56 -1.84 3.96 14.08
CA VAL A 56 -2.59 4.30 12.87
C VAL A 56 -1.69 5.11 11.93
N THR A 57 -1.95 5.01 10.62
CA THR A 57 -1.28 5.80 9.59
C THR A 57 -2.27 6.27 8.53
N LEU A 58 -1.92 7.34 7.83
CA LEU A 58 -2.68 7.84 6.68
C LEU A 58 -2.03 7.32 5.39
N ILE A 59 -2.76 6.49 4.66
CA ILE A 59 -2.35 5.90 3.37
C ILE A 59 -2.97 6.75 2.25
N GLU A 60 -2.15 7.10 1.26
CA GLU A 60 -2.56 7.83 0.05
C GLU A 60 -2.49 6.87 -1.14
N VAL A 61 -3.58 6.71 -1.90
CA VAL A 61 -3.72 5.79 -3.04
C VAL A 61 -4.62 6.42 -4.10
N ASN A 62 -4.15 6.50 -5.35
CA ASN A 62 -4.88 7.06 -6.50
C ASN A 62 -5.57 8.40 -6.17
N GLU A 63 -4.85 9.35 -5.58
CA GLU A 63 -5.37 10.66 -5.14
C GLU A 63 -6.40 10.60 -3.97
N GLY A 64 -6.73 9.40 -3.51
CA GLY A 64 -7.55 9.14 -2.34
C GLY A 64 -6.72 8.92 -1.07
N TYR A 65 -7.39 9.05 0.07
CA TYR A 65 -6.80 8.87 1.39
C TYR A 65 -7.60 7.84 2.20
N LYS A 66 -6.93 7.04 3.01
CA LYS A 66 -7.53 6.05 3.90
C LYS A 66 -6.72 5.88 5.17
N LEU A 67 -7.38 5.61 6.31
CA LEU A 67 -6.66 5.19 7.52
C LEU A 67 -6.28 3.71 7.44
N GLY A 68 -5.05 3.42 7.82
CA GLY A 68 -4.51 2.07 7.97
C GLY A 68 -3.81 1.91 9.32
N THR A 69 -3.31 0.71 9.57
CA THR A 69 -2.47 0.41 10.73
C THR A 69 -1.01 0.38 10.33
N LYS A 70 -0.11 0.79 11.22
CA LYS A 70 1.32 0.68 10.95
C LYS A 70 1.79 -0.78 10.99
N PRO A 71 2.80 -1.17 10.18
CA PRO A 71 3.28 -2.55 10.11
C PRO A 71 3.74 -3.12 11.46
N GLU A 72 4.30 -2.28 12.34
CA GLU A 72 4.78 -2.66 13.67
C GLU A 72 3.64 -3.20 14.56
N MET A 73 2.39 -2.86 14.24
CA MET A 73 1.21 -3.30 14.99
C MET A 73 0.69 -4.67 14.52
N SER A 74 1.30 -5.30 13.51
CA SER A 74 0.80 -6.55 12.91
C SER A 74 0.59 -7.67 13.93
N ALA A 75 1.52 -7.88 14.86
CA ALA A 75 1.43 -8.94 15.87
C ALA A 75 0.17 -8.83 16.76
N TYR A 76 -0.21 -7.61 17.13
CA TYR A 76 -1.42 -7.36 17.91
C TYR A 76 -2.68 -7.64 17.09
N ILE A 77 -2.68 -7.24 15.82
CA ILE A 77 -3.81 -7.44 14.90
C ILE A 77 -4.01 -8.93 14.60
N GLU A 78 -2.94 -9.69 14.36
CA GLU A 78 -3.01 -11.14 14.14
C GLU A 78 -3.58 -11.88 15.36
N THR A 79 -3.20 -11.43 16.56
CA THR A 79 -3.73 -11.98 17.82
C THR A 79 -5.24 -11.75 17.92
N LEU A 80 -5.74 -10.58 17.52
CA LEU A 80 -7.17 -10.25 17.53
C LEU A 80 -7.98 -11.17 16.60
N TYR A 81 -7.47 -11.45 15.40
CA TYR A 81 -8.18 -12.25 14.40
C TYR A 81 -7.98 -13.77 14.56
N HIS A 82 -7.14 -14.22 15.50
CA HIS A 82 -6.77 -15.63 15.70
C HIS A 82 -6.34 -16.35 14.41
N GLN A 83 -5.84 -15.58 13.44
CA GLN A 83 -5.38 -16.05 12.15
C GLN A 83 -3.98 -15.51 11.98
N PRO A 84 -2.94 -16.36 11.96
CA PRO A 84 -1.64 -15.91 11.50
C PRO A 84 -1.84 -15.38 10.08
N SER A 85 -1.31 -14.19 9.79
CA SER A 85 -1.33 -13.71 8.41
C SER A 85 -0.48 -14.70 7.61
N GLN A 86 -1.14 -15.54 6.81
CA GLN A 86 -0.43 -16.35 5.83
C GLN A 86 -0.04 -15.35 4.74
N GLY A 87 1.14 -14.76 4.94
CA GLY A 87 1.80 -13.89 3.99
C GLY A 87 1.87 -14.56 2.63
N LEU A 88 2.13 -13.76 1.60
CA LEU A 88 2.33 -14.31 0.27
C LEU A 88 3.56 -15.21 0.27
N SER A 89 3.42 -16.43 -0.25
CA SER A 89 4.58 -17.30 -0.47
C SER A 89 5.53 -16.65 -1.49
N GLY A 90 6.81 -17.04 -1.48
CA GLY A 90 7.79 -16.54 -2.47
C GLY A 90 7.29 -16.73 -3.91
N ALA A 91 6.70 -17.89 -4.21
CA ALA A 91 6.10 -18.16 -5.52
C ALA A 91 4.88 -17.28 -5.85
N ALA A 92 4.12 -16.81 -4.85
CA ALA A 92 3.04 -15.86 -5.06
C ALA A 92 3.57 -14.43 -5.26
N LEU A 93 4.62 -14.04 -4.52
CA LEU A 93 5.30 -12.76 -4.71
C LEU A 93 5.94 -12.64 -6.09
N GLU A 94 6.60 -13.68 -6.59
CA GLU A 94 7.15 -13.72 -7.95
C GLU A 94 6.08 -13.46 -9.01
N VAL A 95 4.95 -14.17 -8.91
CA VAL A 95 3.82 -14.01 -9.84
C VAL A 95 3.24 -12.61 -9.75
N LEU A 96 3.06 -12.10 -8.53
CA LEU A 96 2.55 -10.76 -8.30
C LEU A 96 3.47 -9.69 -8.89
N ALA A 97 4.78 -9.83 -8.71
CA ALA A 97 5.78 -8.92 -9.28
C ALA A 97 5.71 -8.92 -10.81
N ILE A 98 5.68 -10.10 -11.45
CA ILE A 98 5.54 -10.18 -12.91
C ILE A 98 4.28 -9.44 -13.40
N ILE A 99 3.15 -9.65 -12.72
CA ILE A 99 1.89 -8.98 -13.08
C ILE A 99 2.01 -7.46 -12.86
N ALA A 100 2.55 -7.01 -11.73
CA ALA A 100 2.69 -5.59 -11.43
C ALA A 100 3.50 -4.83 -12.50
N TYR A 101 4.60 -5.42 -12.97
CA TYR A 101 5.50 -4.80 -13.96
C TYR A 101 5.15 -5.07 -15.43
N LYS A 102 4.36 -6.11 -15.75
CA LYS A 102 4.05 -6.50 -17.14
C LYS A 102 2.57 -6.44 -17.49
N GLN A 103 1.71 -6.00 -16.57
CA GLN A 103 0.29 -5.86 -16.84
C GLN A 103 -0.01 -4.94 -18.04
N PRO A 104 -1.06 -5.21 -18.82
CA PRO A 104 -1.93 -6.39 -18.72
C PRO A 104 -1.25 -7.67 -19.27
N VAL A 105 -1.27 -8.77 -18.50
CA VAL A 105 -0.54 -10.02 -18.85
C VAL A 105 -1.42 -11.26 -18.69
N THR A 106 -1.22 -12.28 -19.52
CA THR A 106 -1.93 -13.57 -19.43
C THR A 106 -1.22 -14.56 -18.52
N ARG A 107 -1.96 -15.53 -17.96
CA ARG A 107 -1.35 -16.64 -17.19
C ARG A 107 -0.23 -17.34 -17.97
N GLY A 108 -0.42 -17.58 -19.27
CA GLY A 108 0.58 -18.26 -20.09
C GLY A 108 1.88 -17.47 -20.24
N GLU A 109 1.80 -16.14 -20.31
CA GLU A 109 2.99 -15.27 -20.32
C GLU A 109 3.70 -15.27 -18.95
N VAL A 110 2.94 -15.28 -17.86
CA VAL A 110 3.51 -15.43 -16.51
C VAL A 110 4.24 -16.77 -16.37
N ASP A 111 3.61 -17.87 -16.76
CA ASP A 111 4.19 -19.22 -16.72
C ASP A 111 5.45 -19.30 -17.58
N PHE A 112 5.46 -18.65 -18.74
CA PHE A 112 6.63 -18.57 -19.61
C PHE A 112 7.80 -17.82 -18.96
N ILE A 113 7.54 -16.68 -18.31
CA ILE A 113 8.58 -15.90 -17.61
C ILE A 113 9.13 -16.67 -16.41
N ARG A 114 8.28 -17.37 -15.65
CA ARG A 114 8.71 -18.14 -14.46
C ARG A 114 9.32 -19.50 -14.81
N GLY A 115 9.02 -20.04 -15.98
CA GLY A 115 9.40 -21.39 -16.38
C GLY A 115 8.63 -22.51 -15.66
N VAL A 116 7.62 -22.19 -14.85
CA VAL A 116 6.79 -23.14 -14.09
C VAL A 116 5.33 -22.66 -14.03
N GLN A 117 4.42 -23.59 -13.75
CA GLN A 117 2.98 -23.28 -13.64
C GLN A 117 2.67 -22.38 -12.43
N SER A 118 1.79 -21.41 -12.65
CA SER A 118 1.45 -20.36 -11.69
C SER A 118 -0.03 -20.39 -11.24
N ASP A 119 -0.81 -21.40 -11.60
CA ASP A 119 -2.26 -21.47 -11.32
C ASP A 119 -2.61 -21.28 -9.84
N ARG A 120 -1.90 -21.95 -8.93
CA ARG A 120 -2.14 -21.81 -7.49
C ARG A 120 -1.81 -20.40 -7.00
N SER A 121 -0.64 -19.88 -7.35
CA SER A 121 -0.22 -18.53 -6.96
C SER A 121 -1.21 -17.47 -7.46
N LEU A 122 -1.60 -17.57 -8.74
CA LEU A 122 -2.56 -16.65 -9.35
C LEU A 122 -3.92 -16.73 -8.67
N GLY A 123 -4.42 -17.95 -8.38
CA GLY A 123 -5.66 -18.15 -7.64
C GLY A 123 -5.63 -17.49 -6.26
N THR A 124 -4.55 -17.67 -5.50
CA THR A 124 -4.37 -17.02 -4.19
C THR A 124 -4.32 -15.49 -4.30
N LEU A 125 -3.67 -14.93 -5.32
CA LEU A 125 -3.60 -13.48 -5.52
C LEU A 125 -4.96 -12.88 -5.89
N VAL A 126 -5.77 -13.59 -6.68
CA VAL A 126 -7.15 -13.19 -7.01
C VAL A 126 -8.05 -13.28 -5.77
N GLU A 127 -7.95 -14.35 -4.99
CA GLU A 127 -8.71 -14.54 -3.75
C GLU A 127 -8.41 -13.46 -2.72
N LYS A 128 -7.13 -13.08 -2.57
CA LYS A 128 -6.69 -11.96 -1.73
C LYS A 128 -6.99 -10.58 -2.33
N GLY A 129 -7.56 -10.53 -3.53
CA GLY A 129 -7.94 -9.29 -4.21
C GLY A 129 -6.76 -8.42 -4.66
N LEU A 130 -5.54 -8.96 -4.72
CA LEU A 130 -4.34 -8.23 -5.16
C LEU A 130 -4.22 -8.16 -6.69
N VAL A 131 -4.85 -9.12 -7.38
CA VAL A 131 -4.90 -9.24 -8.85
C VAL A 131 -6.35 -9.41 -9.29
N LYS A 132 -6.69 -8.87 -10.47
CA LYS A 132 -8.01 -9.02 -11.09
C LYS A 132 -7.91 -9.26 -12.59
N ASP A 133 -9.00 -9.76 -13.16
CA ASP A 133 -9.22 -9.80 -14.60
C ASP A 133 -9.40 -8.37 -15.12
N VAL A 134 -8.61 -7.98 -16.12
CA VAL A 134 -8.67 -6.65 -16.77
C VAL A 134 -9.13 -6.74 -18.23
N GLY A 135 -9.38 -7.94 -18.74
CA GLY A 135 -9.89 -8.15 -20.09
C GLY A 135 -9.50 -9.52 -20.64
N ARG A 136 -9.52 -9.64 -21.97
CA ARG A 136 -9.07 -10.84 -22.68
C ARG A 136 -8.19 -10.45 -23.86
N LYS A 137 -7.11 -11.20 -24.06
CA LYS A 137 -6.21 -11.01 -25.21
C LYS A 137 -6.90 -11.52 -26.48
N GLU A 138 -6.74 -10.80 -27.57
CA GLU A 138 -7.19 -11.28 -28.88
C GLU A 138 -6.33 -12.44 -29.37
N GLY A 139 -6.97 -13.45 -29.98
CA GLY A 139 -6.30 -14.64 -30.49
C GLY A 139 -6.93 -15.96 -30.03
N PRO A 140 -6.30 -17.10 -30.40
CA PRO A 140 -6.82 -18.42 -30.09
C PRO A 140 -7.02 -18.64 -28.59
N GLY A 141 -8.18 -19.15 -28.20
CA GLY A 141 -8.53 -19.40 -26.79
C GLY A 141 -8.88 -18.17 -25.96
N ARG A 142 -8.68 -16.95 -26.47
CA ARG A 142 -8.99 -15.67 -25.82
C ARG A 142 -8.63 -15.64 -24.32
N PRO A 143 -7.34 -15.82 -23.99
CA PRO A 143 -6.90 -15.94 -22.61
C PRO A 143 -7.20 -14.67 -21.80
N ILE A 144 -7.45 -14.84 -20.51
CA ILE A 144 -7.71 -13.76 -19.55
C ILE A 144 -6.44 -12.93 -19.38
N LEU A 145 -6.59 -11.60 -19.38
CA LEU A 145 -5.56 -10.65 -19.01
C LEU A 145 -5.74 -10.28 -17.54
N TYR A 146 -4.63 -10.27 -16.80
CA TYR A 146 -4.55 -9.94 -15.39
C TYR A 146 -3.82 -8.61 -15.18
N GLY A 147 -4.23 -7.89 -14.15
CA GLY A 147 -3.59 -6.68 -13.65
C GLY A 147 -3.77 -6.54 -12.14
N THR A 148 -3.02 -5.64 -11.52
CA THR A 148 -3.11 -5.36 -10.09
C THR A 148 -4.36 -4.54 -9.76
N THR A 149 -4.70 -4.51 -8.47
CA THR A 149 -5.87 -3.80 -7.96
C THR A 149 -5.46 -2.57 -7.14
N GLU A 150 -6.45 -1.79 -6.70
CA GLU A 150 -6.22 -0.75 -5.70
C GLU A 150 -5.82 -1.35 -4.34
N GLN A 151 -6.32 -2.55 -4.02
CA GLN A 151 -5.93 -3.28 -2.80
C GLN A 151 -4.43 -3.63 -2.83
N PHE A 152 -3.85 -3.88 -4.00
CA PHE A 152 -2.39 -4.03 -4.14
C PHE A 152 -1.67 -2.75 -3.71
N LEU A 153 -2.07 -1.59 -4.24
CA LEU A 153 -1.46 -0.30 -3.88
C LEU A 153 -1.56 -0.03 -2.38
N ILE A 154 -2.74 -0.24 -1.78
CA ILE A 154 -2.97 -0.12 -0.34
C ILE A 154 -2.05 -1.08 0.44
N HIS A 155 -1.93 -2.33 0.00
CA HIS A 155 -1.15 -3.35 0.68
C HIS A 155 0.35 -3.03 0.69
N PHE A 156 0.87 -2.44 -0.39
CA PHE A 156 2.27 -2.07 -0.51
C PHE A 156 2.55 -0.59 -0.16
N GLY A 157 1.53 0.16 0.28
CA GLY A 157 1.67 1.57 0.65
C GLY A 157 2.04 2.50 -0.51
N LEU A 158 1.70 2.11 -1.75
CA LEU A 158 2.02 2.84 -2.98
C LEU A 158 0.88 3.78 -3.35
N LYS A 159 1.19 4.99 -3.80
CA LYS A 159 0.16 5.93 -4.32
C LYS A 159 -0.32 5.53 -5.70
N SER A 160 0.58 5.02 -6.53
CA SER A 160 0.31 4.60 -7.91
C SER A 160 1.31 3.53 -8.33
N LEU A 161 1.08 2.92 -9.50
CA LEU A 161 2.01 1.95 -10.08
C LEU A 161 3.33 2.58 -10.54
N GLU A 162 3.38 3.91 -10.68
CA GLU A 162 4.59 4.65 -11.08
C GLU A 162 5.63 4.71 -9.96
N GLU A 163 5.22 4.48 -8.71
CA GLU A 163 6.13 4.38 -7.56
C GLU A 163 6.81 3.01 -7.45
N LEU A 164 6.51 2.08 -8.36
CA LEU A 164 7.20 0.79 -8.40
C LEU A 164 8.68 0.99 -8.78
N PRO A 165 9.62 0.37 -8.06
CA PRO A 165 11.04 0.47 -8.39
C PRO A 165 11.36 0.03 -9.82
N ASP A 166 12.26 0.74 -10.51
CA ASP A 166 12.73 0.28 -11.81
C ASP A 166 13.42 -1.08 -11.71
N LEU A 167 13.16 -1.97 -12.69
CA LEU A 167 13.75 -3.31 -12.77
C LEU A 167 15.26 -3.33 -13.09
N ASN A 168 15.95 -2.20 -13.03
CA ASN A 168 17.39 -2.16 -13.26
C ASN A 168 18.12 -2.78 -12.05
N PHE A 169 19.07 -3.68 -12.30
CA PHE A 169 19.79 -4.40 -11.25
C PHE A 169 20.57 -3.46 -10.30
N GLU A 170 21.05 -2.32 -10.83
CA GLU A 170 21.75 -1.30 -10.05
C GLU A 170 20.79 -0.55 -9.11
N SER A 171 19.59 -0.17 -9.59
CA SER A 171 18.58 0.50 -8.76
C SER A 171 17.99 -0.41 -7.69
N MET A 172 17.92 -1.71 -7.95
CA MET A 172 17.49 -2.70 -6.95
C MET A 172 18.52 -2.86 -5.81
N GLN A 173 19.82 -2.76 -6.12
CA GLN A 173 20.88 -2.76 -5.10
C GLN A 173 20.87 -1.48 -4.28
N GLU A 174 20.68 -0.32 -4.92
CA GLU A 174 20.57 0.96 -4.22
C GLU A 174 19.34 1.03 -3.31
N ALA A 175 18.18 0.54 -3.76
CA ALA A 175 16.96 0.49 -2.96
C ALA A 175 17.11 -0.44 -1.74
N ALA A 176 17.71 -1.63 -1.93
CA ALA A 176 17.98 -2.55 -0.83
C ALA A 176 18.98 -1.96 0.19
N LEU A 177 20.02 -1.28 -0.29
CA LEU A 177 20.97 -0.57 0.59
C LEU A 177 20.30 0.58 1.36
N ALA A 178 19.43 1.35 0.70
CA ALA A 178 18.73 2.46 1.31
C ALA A 178 17.77 1.98 2.41
N GLU A 179 17.10 0.85 2.19
CA GLU A 179 16.22 0.22 3.17
C GLU A 179 17.02 -0.32 4.37
N GLU A 180 18.16 -0.96 4.13
CA GLU A 180 19.09 -1.44 5.18
C GLU A 180 19.67 -0.28 6.00
N LEU A 181 20.01 0.85 5.37
CA LEU A 181 20.46 2.07 6.04
C LEU A 181 19.34 2.76 6.84
N ALA A 182 18.11 2.77 6.31
CA ALA A 182 16.95 3.32 7.01
C ALA A 182 16.57 2.49 8.24
N MET A 183 16.72 1.16 8.17
CA MET A 183 16.53 0.26 9.31
C MET A 183 17.68 0.35 10.33
N GLY A 184 18.92 0.57 9.89
CA GLY A 184 20.10 0.71 10.76
C GLY A 184 20.20 2.05 11.50
N ALA A 185 19.51 3.10 11.04
CA ALA A 185 19.53 4.42 11.67
C ALA A 185 18.74 4.51 13.00
N GLY A 186 17.96 3.48 13.34
CA GLY A 186 17.17 3.41 14.57
C GLY A 186 17.95 3.03 15.84
N GLU A 187 19.19 2.53 15.71
CA GLU A 187 19.97 1.99 16.84
C GLU A 187 21.12 2.90 17.33
N PHE A 188 21.29 4.11 16.77
CA PHE A 188 22.52 4.91 17.00
C PHE A 188 22.39 6.14 17.93
N TRP A 189 21.25 6.36 18.58
CA TRP A 189 21.06 7.46 19.56
C TRP A 189 20.70 6.98 20.98
N GLN A 190 21.24 5.84 21.41
CA GLN A 190 21.38 5.50 22.82
C GLN A 190 22.87 5.23 23.04
N ASP A 191 23.63 6.29 23.30
CA ASP A 191 24.93 6.28 23.97
C ASP A 191 25.63 7.61 23.67
N ASN A 192 25.09 8.72 24.19
CA ASN A 192 25.83 9.97 24.46
C ASN A 192 24.95 10.99 25.20
N GLU A 193 24.39 10.59 26.35
CA GLU A 193 23.99 11.51 27.41
C GLU A 193 24.35 10.89 28.76
N ASP A 194 25.66 10.66 28.98
CA ASP A 194 26.21 10.64 30.34
C ASP A 194 27.28 11.74 30.40
N CYS A 195 26.80 12.95 30.68
CA CYS A 195 27.61 14.03 31.22
C CYS A 195 27.79 13.82 32.73
N GLU A 196 28.99 13.43 33.16
CA GLU A 196 29.62 13.89 34.40
C GLU A 196 31.12 14.10 34.21
#